data_AF-G3MIL6-F1
#
_entry.id   AF-G3MIL6-F1
#
_cell.length_a   1.000
_cell.length_b   1.000
_cell.length_c   1.000
_cell.angle_alpha   90.00
_cell.angle_beta   90.00
_cell.angle_gamma   90.00
#
_symmetry.space_group_name_H-M   'P 1'
#
loop_
_entity.id
_entity.type
_entity.pdbx_description
1 polymer ?
#
loop_
_entity_poly.entity_id
_entity_poly.type
_entity_poly.pdbx_seq_one_letter_code
_entity_poly.pdbx_strand_id
1 'polypeptide(L)'
;CQFFPSKEPWYLVYENFYYDPIFNDNGTCVRMTGKSREDGNTMFATAEFWPSPSMELDVALTSSPGYDVDNVIVITNPKEPSETFKLTIAYIESETCVIVRHSYVDEGRGCSYWVPESQLGKTIRCCEFIFDLLCGTPQKHAIYEEGGCPE
;
A
#
# COMPACT_ATOMS: atom_id res chain seq x y z
N CYS A 1 13.07 -0.91 -9.45
CA CYS A 1 12.54 -1.02 -8.09
C CYS A 1 11.44 -2.07 -8.12
N GLN A 2 11.64 -3.25 -7.53
CA GLN A 2 10.64 -4.32 -7.57
C GLN A 2 9.92 -4.36 -6.21
N PHE A 3 8.61 -4.10 -6.21
CA PHE A 3 7.81 -3.91 -5.00
C PHE A 3 7.12 -5.19 -4.49
N PHE A 4 7.16 -6.31 -5.22
CA PHE A 4 6.24 -7.41 -4.93
C PHE A 4 6.43 -8.05 -3.53
N PRO A 5 5.42 -7.93 -2.64
CA PRO A 5 5.41 -8.56 -1.33
C PRO A 5 5.20 -10.07 -1.48
N SER A 6 6.28 -10.79 -1.77
CA SER A 6 6.24 -12.24 -2.06
C SER A 6 6.78 -13.11 -0.93
N LYS A 7 7.50 -12.53 0.04
CA LYS A 7 8.13 -13.28 1.14
C LYS A 7 7.30 -13.30 2.42
N GLU A 8 6.59 -12.21 2.70
CA GLU A 8 5.82 -12.01 3.93
C GLU A 8 4.68 -11.00 3.69
N PRO A 9 3.67 -10.94 4.57
CA PRO A 9 2.60 -9.95 4.50
C PRO A 9 3.13 -8.53 4.70
N TRP A 10 2.47 -7.57 4.07
CA TRP A 10 2.74 -6.14 4.25
C TRP A 10 1.56 -5.45 4.89
N TYR A 11 1.84 -4.54 5.81
CA TYR A 11 0.88 -3.86 6.64
C TYR A 11 0.89 -2.37 6.35
N LEU A 12 -0.30 -1.80 6.22
CA LEU A 12 -0.49 -0.36 6.17
C LEU A 12 -0.44 0.17 7.60
N VAL A 13 0.58 0.97 7.90
CA VAL A 13 0.80 1.49 9.25
C VAL A 13 0.01 2.77 9.47
N TYR A 14 0.15 3.73 8.55
CA TYR A 14 -0.57 5.00 8.61
C TYR A 14 -0.73 5.66 7.24
N GLU A 15 -1.68 6.58 7.19
CA GLU A 15 -2.01 7.42 6.03
C GLU A 15 -1.96 8.91 6.41
N ASN A 16 -1.82 9.80 5.43
CA ASN A 16 -1.93 11.24 5.65
C ASN A 16 -3.34 11.81 5.36
N PHE A 17 -4.31 10.92 5.18
CA PHE A 17 -5.73 11.22 4.96
C PHE A 17 -6.59 10.31 5.84
N TYR A 18 -7.85 10.70 6.05
CA TYR A 18 -8.72 10.02 7.02
C TYR A 18 -9.65 8.98 6.38
N TYR A 19 -10.07 9.19 5.13
CA TYR A 19 -11.07 8.35 4.46
C TYR A 19 -10.45 7.65 3.24
N ASP A 20 -10.29 6.33 3.31
CA ASP A 20 -9.96 5.51 2.13
C ASP A 20 -11.23 4.84 1.57
N PRO A 21 -11.76 5.28 0.41
CA PRO A 21 -12.95 4.68 -0.18
C PRO A 21 -12.78 3.19 -0.55
N ILE A 22 -11.55 2.72 -0.73
CA ILE A 22 -11.26 1.30 -1.02
C ILE A 22 -11.40 0.43 0.23
N PHE A 23 -11.06 0.96 1.40
CA PHE A 23 -11.13 0.24 2.68
C PHE A 23 -12.37 0.62 3.50
N ASN A 24 -13.50 0.89 2.83
CA ASN A 24 -14.78 1.26 3.46
C ASN A 24 -14.67 2.51 4.35
N ASP A 25 -13.93 3.52 3.88
CA ASP A 25 -13.67 4.82 4.48
C ASP A 25 -12.84 4.77 5.78
N ASN A 26 -13.21 3.96 6.76
CA ASN A 26 -12.59 3.91 8.09
C ASN A 26 -12.00 2.54 8.46
N GLY A 27 -11.66 1.74 7.45
CA GLY A 27 -11.07 0.42 7.65
C GLY A 27 -9.74 0.50 8.40
N THR A 28 -9.51 -0.47 9.29
CA THR A 28 -8.25 -0.62 10.02
C THR A 28 -7.64 -1.99 9.75
N CYS A 29 -6.44 -2.23 10.26
CA CYS A 29 -5.79 -3.54 10.19
C CYS A 29 -5.58 -4.02 8.75
N VAL A 30 -5.29 -3.07 7.87
CA VAL A 30 -5.09 -3.35 6.45
C VAL A 30 -3.76 -4.07 6.27
N ARG A 31 -3.85 -5.27 5.71
CA ARG A 31 -2.73 -6.15 5.38
C ARG A 31 -2.90 -6.68 3.97
N MET A 32 -1.81 -6.78 3.24
CA MET A 32 -1.77 -7.38 1.92
C MET A 32 -0.81 -8.57 1.90
N THR A 33 -1.29 -9.69 1.39
CA THR A 33 -0.46 -10.84 1.02
C THR A 33 -0.50 -11.02 -0.48
N GLY A 34 0.53 -11.60 -1.08
CA GLY A 34 0.47 -11.88 -2.50
C GLY A 34 1.52 -12.86 -3.01
N LYS A 35 1.30 -13.31 -4.24
CA LYS A 35 2.15 -14.24 -4.96
C LYS A 35 2.40 -13.73 -6.37
N SER A 36 3.67 -13.45 -6.68
CA SER A 36 4.10 -13.04 -8.02
C SER A 36 3.78 -14.10 -9.06
N ARG A 37 3.40 -13.66 -10.27
CA ARG A 37 3.23 -14.52 -11.45
C ARG A 37 4.56 -14.70 -12.17
N GLU A 38 4.58 -15.62 -13.15
CA GLU A 38 5.80 -15.98 -13.90
C GLU A 38 6.40 -14.81 -14.70
N ASP A 39 5.58 -13.82 -15.07
CA ASP A 39 6.03 -12.62 -15.78
C ASP A 39 6.87 -11.66 -14.92
N GLY A 40 6.89 -11.85 -13.59
CA GLY A 40 7.64 -11.04 -12.64
C GLY A 40 7.10 -9.62 -12.40
N ASN A 41 6.06 -9.21 -13.13
CA ASN A 41 5.49 -7.86 -13.15
C ASN A 41 4.00 -7.84 -12.77
N THR A 42 3.41 -9.00 -12.50
CA THR A 42 2.06 -9.12 -11.96
C THR A 42 2.03 -10.04 -10.74
N MET A 43 1.01 -9.88 -9.91
CA MET A 43 0.75 -10.78 -8.78
C MET A 43 -0.74 -10.97 -8.55
N PHE A 44 -1.08 -12.10 -7.93
CA PHE A 44 -2.34 -12.26 -7.21
C PHE A 44 -2.12 -11.79 -5.77
N ALA A 45 -3.01 -10.96 -5.26
CA ALA A 45 -2.95 -10.46 -3.90
C ALA A 45 -4.29 -10.65 -3.17
N THR A 46 -4.21 -10.70 -1.85
CA THR A 46 -5.37 -10.67 -0.96
C THR A 46 -5.15 -9.51 0.00
N ALA A 47 -6.10 -8.57 0.01
CA ALA A 47 -6.17 -7.50 1.00
C ALA A 47 -7.15 -7.91 2.11
N GLU A 48 -6.67 -7.89 3.34
CA GLU A 48 -7.41 -8.15 4.56
C GLU A 48 -7.52 -6.83 5.31
N PHE A 49 -8.72 -6.49 5.79
CA PHE A 49 -8.97 -5.24 6.51
C PHE A 49 -10.25 -5.39 7.33
N TRP A 50 -10.34 -4.69 8.46
CA TRP A 50 -11.46 -4.78 9.40
C TRP A 50 -12.35 -3.53 9.30
N PRO A 51 -13.69 -3.62 9.43
CA PRO A 51 -14.52 -4.81 9.78
C PRO A 51 -15.02 -5.62 8.58
N SER A 52 -14.51 -5.34 7.38
CA SER A 52 -14.99 -5.92 6.14
C SER A 52 -14.39 -7.30 5.83
N PRO A 53 -14.97 -8.09 4.92
CA PRO A 53 -14.32 -9.29 4.42
C PRO A 53 -13.10 -8.94 3.56
N SER A 54 -12.17 -9.90 3.44
CA SER A 54 -11.02 -9.79 2.56
C SER A 54 -11.40 -9.61 1.08
N MET A 55 -10.56 -8.93 0.32
CA MET A 55 -10.68 -8.70 -1.11
C MET A 55 -9.57 -9.41 -1.88
N GLU A 56 -9.92 -10.10 -2.96
CA GLU A 56 -8.95 -10.64 -3.92
C GLU A 56 -8.62 -9.56 -4.96
N LEU A 57 -7.35 -9.45 -5.33
CA LEU A 57 -6.82 -8.38 -6.17
C LEU A 57 -5.86 -8.93 -7.23
N ASP A 58 -5.99 -8.40 -8.44
CA ASP A 58 -4.97 -8.50 -9.47
C ASP A 58 -4.11 -7.23 -9.44
N VAL A 59 -2.80 -7.39 -9.29
CA VAL A 59 -1.87 -6.27 -9.19
C VAL A 59 -0.84 -6.35 -10.31
N ALA A 60 -0.62 -5.24 -11.00
CA ALA A 60 0.38 -5.10 -12.05
C ALA A 60 1.26 -3.88 -11.81
N LEU A 61 2.54 -3.97 -12.19
CA LEU A 61 3.45 -2.84 -12.22
C LEU A 61 3.55 -2.26 -13.64
N THR A 62 3.54 -0.93 -13.74
CA THR A 62 3.70 -0.21 -15.01
C THR A 62 4.46 1.09 -14.82
N SER A 63 4.94 1.66 -15.92
CA SER A 63 5.71 2.90 -15.95
C SER A 63 4.81 4.12 -16.20
N SER A 64 5.01 5.18 -15.42
CA SER A 64 4.38 6.49 -15.65
C SER A 64 5.07 7.27 -16.79
N PRO A 65 4.40 8.25 -17.44
CA PRO A 65 5.01 9.04 -18.51
C PRO A 65 6.36 9.67 -18.11
N GLY A 66 7.39 9.45 -18.92
CA GLY A 66 8.73 9.98 -18.69
C GLY A 66 9.63 9.12 -17.78
N TYR A 67 9.15 7.94 -17.35
CA TYR A 67 9.93 6.97 -16.59
C TYR A 67 10.13 5.68 -17.38
N ASP A 68 11.34 5.11 -17.31
CA ASP A 68 11.69 3.78 -17.84
C ASP A 68 11.66 2.69 -16.76
N VAL A 69 11.06 3.00 -15.61
CA VAL A 69 10.95 2.11 -14.46
C VAL A 69 9.49 1.98 -14.06
N ASP A 70 9.09 0.76 -13.69
CA ASP A 70 7.72 0.51 -13.25
C ASP A 70 7.48 1.08 -11.85
N ASN A 71 6.96 2.31 -11.82
CA ASN A 71 6.74 3.10 -10.62
C ASN A 71 5.25 3.27 -10.27
N VAL A 72 4.35 2.64 -11.01
CA VAL A 72 2.91 2.67 -10.76
C VAL A 72 2.40 1.25 -10.52
N ILE A 73 1.71 1.08 -9.40
CA ILE A 73 0.97 -0.12 -9.04
C ILE A 73 -0.46 0.08 -9.54
N VAL A 74 -0.91 -0.81 -10.41
CA VAL A 74 -2.28 -0.89 -10.90
C VAL A 74 -2.96 -2.04 -10.19
N ILE A 75 -4.07 -1.75 -9.50
CA ILE A 75 -4.80 -2.73 -8.71
C ILE A 75 -6.20 -2.84 -9.28
N THR A 76 -6.63 -4.06 -9.57
CA THR A 76 -7.95 -4.36 -10.13
C THR A 76 -8.63 -5.43 -9.27
N ASN A 77 -9.89 -5.20 -8.92
CA ASN A 77 -10.74 -6.23 -8.33
C ASN A 77 -11.26 -7.15 -9.45
N PRO A 78 -10.91 -8.44 -9.50
CA PRO A 78 -11.35 -9.34 -10.56
C PRO A 78 -12.87 -9.59 -10.56
N LYS A 79 -13.57 -9.36 -9.43
CA LYS A 79 -15.03 -9.45 -9.35
C LYS A 79 -15.71 -8.20 -9.89
N GLU A 80 -15.02 -7.06 -9.87
CA GLU A 80 -15.51 -5.77 -10.34
C GLU A 80 -14.43 -5.06 -11.19
N PRO A 81 -14.11 -5.56 -12.41
CA PRO A 81 -12.95 -5.09 -13.17
C PRO A 81 -12.97 -3.61 -13.57
N SER A 82 -14.16 -2.99 -13.56
CA SER A 82 -14.32 -1.55 -13.75
C SER A 82 -13.71 -0.73 -12.61
N GLU A 83 -13.56 -1.32 -11.42
CA GLU A 83 -12.89 -0.72 -10.28
C GLU A 83 -11.40 -1.01 -10.35
N THR A 84 -10.70 -0.13 -11.04
CA THR A 84 -9.24 -0.12 -11.10
C THR A 84 -8.72 1.17 -10.47
N PHE A 85 -7.79 1.03 -9.53
CA PHE A 85 -7.12 2.16 -8.89
C PHE A 85 -5.61 2.05 -9.02
N LYS A 86 -4.94 3.20 -8.89
CA LYS A 86 -3.50 3.33 -9.13
C LYS A 86 -2.82 3.93 -7.92
N LEU A 87 -1.70 3.33 -7.55
CA LEU A 87 -0.81 3.85 -6.53
C LEU A 87 0.54 4.15 -7.18
N THR A 88 1.09 5.34 -6.98
CA THR A 88 2.43 5.68 -7.46
C THR A 88 3.45 5.45 -6.35
N ILE A 89 4.49 4.68 -6.61
CA ILE A 89 5.58 4.44 -5.67
C ILE A 89 6.38 5.73 -5.54
N ALA A 90 6.27 6.39 -4.38
CA ALA A 90 7.02 7.59 -4.07
C ALA A 90 8.43 7.25 -3.55
N TYR A 91 8.53 6.18 -2.75
CA TYR A 91 9.79 5.64 -2.26
C TYR A 91 9.62 4.17 -1.90
N ILE A 92 10.69 3.40 -2.06
CA ILE A 92 10.72 2.00 -1.65
C ILE A 92 12.12 1.62 -1.19
N GLU A 93 12.17 0.90 -0.07
CA GLU A 93 13.33 0.14 0.37
C GLU A 93 12.84 -1.30 0.60
N SER A 94 13.26 -2.21 -0.28
CA SER A 94 12.54 -3.45 -0.61
C SER A 94 12.31 -4.43 0.55
N GLU A 95 13.03 -4.29 1.65
CA GLU A 95 12.93 -5.18 2.83
C GLU A 95 12.50 -4.42 4.09
N THR A 96 12.19 -3.13 3.99
CA THR A 96 11.89 -2.27 5.14
C THR A 96 10.58 -1.53 5.00
N CYS A 97 10.31 -0.91 3.85
CA CYS A 97 9.13 -0.08 3.68
C CYS A 97 8.80 0.28 2.22
N VAL A 98 7.56 0.72 2.02
CA VAL A 98 7.15 1.46 0.83
C VAL A 98 6.31 2.66 1.22
N ILE A 99 6.42 3.72 0.43
CA ILE A 99 5.57 4.89 0.49
C ILE A 99 4.93 5.03 -0.87
N VAL A 100 3.60 5.06 -0.90
CA VAL A 100 2.82 5.16 -2.14
C VAL A 100 1.86 6.34 -2.09
N ARG A 101 1.55 6.91 -3.26
CA ARG A 101 0.55 7.96 -3.45
C ARG A 101 -0.69 7.40 -4.12
N HIS A 102 -1.85 7.73 -3.58
CA HIS A 102 -3.15 7.24 -4.02
C HIS A 102 -3.71 8.20 -5.07
N SER A 103 -3.87 7.74 -6.31
CA SER A 103 -4.35 8.60 -7.40
C SER A 103 -5.78 9.11 -7.19
N TYR A 104 -6.53 8.46 -6.30
CA TYR A 104 -7.96 8.68 -6.04
C TYR A 104 -8.24 9.51 -4.78
N VAL A 105 -7.21 9.87 -3.99
CA VAL A 105 -7.37 10.63 -2.74
C VAL A 105 -6.71 12.01 -2.86
N ASP A 106 -7.40 13.04 -2.39
CA ASP A 106 -6.89 14.42 -2.28
C ASP A 106 -6.20 14.95 -3.55
N GLU A 107 -6.78 14.63 -4.72
CA GLU A 107 -6.22 14.98 -6.04
C GLU A 107 -4.82 14.37 -6.30
N GLY A 108 -4.56 13.16 -5.77
CA GLY A 108 -3.29 12.45 -5.92
C GLY A 108 -2.26 12.77 -4.83
N ARG A 109 -2.65 13.48 -3.78
CA ARG A 109 -1.77 13.85 -2.65
C ARG A 109 -1.87 12.93 -1.45
N GLY A 110 -2.90 12.08 -1.40
CA GLY A 110 -3.02 11.05 -0.38
C GLY A 110 -1.84 10.08 -0.45
N CYS A 111 -1.23 9.80 0.69
CA CYS A 111 -0.09 8.91 0.86
C CYS A 111 -0.36 7.89 1.95
N SER A 112 0.20 6.70 1.74
CA SER A 112 0.25 5.65 2.76
C SER A 112 1.66 5.15 2.97
N TYR A 113 1.90 4.69 4.20
CA TYR A 113 3.15 4.11 4.64
C TYR A 113 2.94 2.63 5.00
N TRP A 114 3.68 1.76 4.32
CA TRP A 114 3.58 0.31 4.52
C TRP A 114 4.92 -0.30 4.90
N VAL A 115 4.85 -1.35 5.69
CA VAL A 115 6.01 -2.13 6.14
C VAL A 115 5.73 -3.62 6.05
N PRO A 116 6.74 -4.48 5.86
CA PRO A 116 6.58 -5.92 6.00
C PRO A 116 6.34 -6.31 7.47
N GLU A 117 5.70 -7.47 7.68
CA GLU A 117 5.40 -8.04 9.00
C GLU A 117 6.62 -8.03 9.94
N SER A 118 7.79 -8.41 9.43
CA SER A 118 9.06 -8.43 10.15
C SER A 118 9.53 -7.08 10.69
N GLN A 119 8.93 -5.97 10.24
CA GLN A 119 9.27 -4.60 10.64
C GLN A 119 8.17 -3.91 11.46
N LEU A 120 7.05 -4.60 11.73
CA LEU A 120 6.01 -4.07 12.62
C LEU A 120 6.58 -3.72 14.00
N GLY A 121 6.09 -2.59 14.55
CA GLY A 121 6.52 -2.08 15.86
C GLY A 121 7.93 -1.47 15.89
N LYS A 122 8.68 -1.48 14.78
CA LYS A 122 10.03 -0.90 14.72
C LYS A 122 10.00 0.50 14.14
N THR A 123 10.84 1.38 14.70
CA THR A 123 11.08 2.72 14.14
C THR A 123 12.00 2.63 12.93
N ILE A 124 11.52 3.02 11.75
CA ILE A 124 12.30 3.01 10.50
C ILE A 124 12.59 4.45 10.08
N ARG A 125 13.54 5.08 10.78
CA ARG A 125 13.79 6.54 10.70
C ARG A 125 13.93 7.09 9.29
N CYS A 126 14.61 6.38 8.39
CA CYS A 126 14.79 6.83 7.01
C CYS A 126 13.46 6.87 6.26
N CYS A 127 12.66 5.81 6.36
CA CYS A 127 11.35 5.76 5.73
C CYS A 127 10.38 6.79 6.33
N GLU A 128 10.34 6.91 7.66
CA GLU A 128 9.49 7.89 8.35
C GLU A 128 9.85 9.33 7.93
N PHE A 129 11.15 9.65 7.88
CA PHE A 129 11.62 10.95 7.40
C PHE A 129 11.24 11.21 5.92
N ILE A 130 11.38 10.21 5.05
CA ILE A 130 11.03 10.35 3.64
C ILE A 130 9.51 10.50 3.47
N PHE A 131 8.71 9.82 4.28
CA PHE A 131 7.27 10.03 4.31
C PHE A 131 6.95 11.48 4.64
N ASP A 132 7.52 12.01 5.72
CA ASP A 132 7.30 13.40 6.13
C ASP A 132 7.73 14.40 5.05
N LEU A 133 8.83 14.11 4.36
CA LEU A 133 9.35 14.94 3.27
C LEU A 133 8.45 14.92 2.03
N LEU A 134 7.92 13.75 1.64
CA LEU A 134 7.19 13.57 0.38
C LEU A 134 5.68 13.75 0.52
N CYS A 135 5.12 13.44 1.68
CA CYS A 135 3.69 13.41 1.97
C CYS A 135 3.27 14.51 2.94
N GLY A 136 4.24 15.29 3.42
CA GLY A 136 4.07 16.36 4.38
C GLY A 136 3.97 15.84 5.81
N THR A 137 3.80 16.78 6.74
CA THR A 137 3.60 16.50 8.17
C THR A 137 2.16 16.74 8.66
N PRO A 138 1.07 16.65 7.85
CA PRO A 138 -0.27 16.68 8.43
C PRO A 138 -0.47 15.44 9.34
N GLN A 139 -1.61 15.40 10.03
CA GLN A 139 -1.91 14.33 10.97
C GLN A 139 -1.75 12.95 10.30
N LYS A 140 -0.90 12.09 10.90
CA LYS A 140 -0.77 10.69 10.50
C LYS A 140 -1.93 9.92 11.13
N HIS A 141 -2.77 9.34 10.29
CA HIS A 141 -3.89 8.51 10.70
C HIS A 141 -3.42 7.07 10.81
N ALA A 142 -3.37 6.53 12.04
CA ALA A 142 -2.95 5.16 12.28
C ALA A 142 -3.99 4.18 11.75
N ILE A 143 -3.54 3.23 10.94
CA ILE A 143 -4.35 2.14 10.38
C ILE A 143 -4.03 0.81 11.07
N TYR A 144 -2.77 0.62 11.47
CA TYR A 144 -2.32 -0.51 12.27
C TYR A 144 -1.82 -0.04 13.63
N GLU A 145 -2.32 -0.66 14.69
CA GLU A 145 -1.84 -0.51 16.07
C GLU A 145 -1.57 -1.89 16.68
N GLU A 146 -0.44 -2.05 17.35
CA GLU A 146 -0.04 -3.32 17.97
C GLU A 146 -1.07 -3.73 19.05
N GLY A 147 -1.64 -4.93 18.92
CA GLY A 147 -2.70 -5.42 19.78
C GLY A 147 -4.10 -4.82 19.53
N GLY A 148 -4.24 -3.92 18.55
CA GLY A 148 -5.51 -3.33 18.14
C GLY A 148 -6.25 -4.11 17.06
N CYS A 149 -5.55 -5.03 16.38
CA CYS A 149 -6.13 -5.84 15.31
C CYS A 149 -6.63 -7.21 15.82
N PRO A 150 -7.83 -7.65 15.41
CA PRO A 150 -8.33 -8.98 15.77
C PRO A 150 -7.44 -10.08 15.17
N GLU A 151 -7.31 -11.19 15.90
CA GLU A 151 -6.63 -12.42 15.45
C GLU A 151 -7.42 -13.16 14.37
#